data_AF-C8P7G1-F1
#
_entry.id   AF-C8P7G1-F1
#
_cell.length_a   1.000
_cell.length_b   1.000
_cell.length_c   1.000
_cell.angle_alpha   90.00
_cell.angle_beta   90.00
_cell.angle_gamma   90.00
#
_symmetry.space_group_name_H-M   'P 1'
#
loop_
_entity.id
_entity.type
_entity.pdbx_description
1 polymer ?
#
loop_
_entity_poly.entity_id
_entity_poly.type
_entity_poly.pdbx_seq_one_letter_code
_entity_poly.pdbx_strand_id
1 'polypeptide(L)'
;MHPEIRPEMKLGMKEFENTMFMLTTAPTELNIDRFAIQGDLYPQRLDDVAWALPAYLASDFSLFFVFAPNVGGRWAISCSQATVTADRQVTAMSETVPTGMGLNAVNELSPSGAVELVAYLKTLEVNHLGYFDEHIAERFRP
;
A
#
# COMPACT_ATOMS: atom_id res chain seq x y z
N MET A 1 21.62 -0.98 -23.22
CA MET A 1 20.83 -1.37 -22.02
C MET A 1 19.50 -0.65 -22.11
N HIS A 2 18.38 -1.37 -22.12
CA HIS A 2 17.09 -0.72 -21.84
C HIS A 2 17.09 -0.40 -20.34
N PRO A 3 16.77 0.85 -19.94
CA PRO A 3 16.63 1.15 -18.53
C PRO A 3 15.49 0.30 -17.95
N GLU A 4 15.76 -0.38 -16.84
CA GLU A 4 14.74 -1.06 -16.07
C GLU A 4 13.81 0.01 -15.47
N ILE A 5 12.54 0.03 -15.89
CA ILE A 5 11.59 1.03 -15.43
C ILE A 5 11.20 0.67 -13.99
N ARG A 6 11.52 1.57 -13.05
CA ARG A 6 11.25 1.38 -11.62
C ARG A 6 9.90 1.97 -11.23
N PRO A 7 9.23 1.47 -10.19
CA PRO A 7 8.00 2.07 -9.66
C PRO A 7 8.10 3.57 -9.39
N GLU A 8 9.22 4.06 -8.82
CA GLU A 8 9.45 5.51 -8.61
C GLU A 8 9.35 6.33 -9.90
N MET A 9 9.77 5.74 -11.02
CA MET A 9 9.80 6.40 -12.32
C MET A 9 8.41 6.48 -12.98
N LYS A 10 7.45 5.70 -12.46
CA LYS A 10 6.06 5.66 -12.94
C LYS A 10 5.08 6.39 -12.01
N LEU A 11 5.53 6.91 -10.87
CA LEU A 11 4.68 7.69 -9.97
C LEU A 11 4.03 8.88 -10.71
N GLY A 12 2.73 9.05 -10.53
CA GLY A 12 1.91 10.03 -11.22
C GLY A 12 1.49 9.64 -12.65
N MET A 13 1.96 8.50 -13.18
CA MET A 13 1.55 8.02 -14.50
C MET A 13 0.29 7.17 -14.40
N LYS A 14 -0.55 7.26 -15.44
CA LYS A 14 -1.80 6.50 -15.53
C LYS A 14 -1.56 4.99 -15.58
N GLU A 15 -0.49 4.54 -16.23
CA GLU A 15 -0.16 3.11 -16.28
C GLU A 15 0.16 2.54 -14.89
N PHE A 16 0.64 3.38 -13.96
CA PHE A 16 0.95 2.93 -12.61
C PHE A 16 -0.30 2.72 -11.75
N GLU A 17 -1.44 3.35 -12.06
CA GLU A 17 -2.66 3.33 -11.24
C GLU A 17 -3.15 1.91 -10.95
N ASN A 18 -2.99 0.98 -11.90
CA ASN A 18 -3.45 -0.41 -11.77
C ASN A 18 -2.45 -1.32 -11.05
N THR A 19 -1.29 -0.80 -10.65
CA THR A 19 -0.26 -1.58 -9.97
C THR A 19 -0.74 -2.03 -8.61
N MET A 20 -0.62 -3.33 -8.33
CA MET A 20 -0.80 -3.88 -7.00
C MET A 20 0.54 -4.31 -6.40
N PHE A 21 0.71 -4.13 -5.11
CA PHE A 21 1.78 -4.75 -4.36
C PHE A 21 1.28 -6.07 -3.75
N MET A 22 1.72 -7.18 -4.33
CA MET A 22 1.31 -8.53 -3.92
C MET A 22 2.23 -9.04 -2.81
N LEU A 23 1.66 -9.73 -1.82
CA LEU A 23 2.44 -10.32 -0.73
C LEU A 23 2.81 -11.77 -1.04
N THR A 24 4.03 -12.15 -0.70
CA THR A 24 4.53 -13.53 -0.77
C THR A 24 4.28 -14.30 0.52
N THR A 25 4.10 -13.57 1.62
CA THR A 25 3.88 -14.11 2.97
C THR A 25 2.66 -13.42 3.57
N ALA A 26 1.73 -14.21 4.13
CA ALA A 26 0.58 -13.67 4.84
C ALA A 26 1.03 -12.99 6.16
N PRO A 27 0.58 -11.75 6.44
CA PRO A 27 0.74 -11.13 7.75
C PRO A 27 -0.03 -11.88 8.83
N THR A 28 0.59 -12.02 9.99
CA THR A 28 0.10 -12.69 11.20
C THR A 28 0.66 -11.95 12.41
N GLU A 29 0.07 -12.14 13.59
CA GLU A 29 0.60 -11.55 14.84
C GLU A 29 2.08 -11.91 15.10
N LEU A 30 2.52 -13.08 14.65
CA LEU A 30 3.89 -13.57 14.87
C LEU A 30 4.94 -12.93 13.93
N ASN A 31 4.50 -12.30 12.84
CA ASN A 31 5.41 -11.77 11.82
C ASN A 31 5.07 -10.33 11.38
N ILE A 32 4.12 -9.67 12.07
CA ILE A 32 3.61 -8.35 11.67
C ILE A 32 4.68 -7.26 11.76
N ASP A 33 5.66 -7.46 12.65
CA ASP A 33 6.84 -6.64 12.84
C ASP A 33 7.69 -6.53 11.56
N ARG A 34 7.71 -7.59 10.73
CA ARG A 34 8.42 -7.60 9.44
C ARG A 34 7.81 -6.65 8.41
N PHE A 35 6.58 -6.20 8.63
CA PHE A 35 5.86 -5.28 7.75
C PHE A 35 5.89 -3.83 8.25
N ALA A 36 6.72 -3.50 9.25
CA ALA A 36 6.87 -2.15 9.78
C ALA A 36 7.32 -1.15 8.70
N ILE A 37 6.69 0.02 8.67
CA ILE A 37 7.31 1.21 8.06
C ILE A 37 8.25 1.84 9.10
N GLN A 38 9.25 2.59 8.64
CA GLN A 38 10.33 3.12 9.49
C GLN A 38 9.87 3.63 10.87
N GLY A 39 10.68 3.35 11.91
CA GLY A 39 10.26 3.51 13.30
C GLY A 39 9.42 2.32 13.76
N ASP A 40 8.97 2.33 15.02
CA ASP A 40 8.15 1.25 15.59
C ASP A 40 6.69 1.28 15.09
N LEU A 41 6.47 1.64 13.82
CA LEU A 41 5.15 1.78 13.21
C LEU A 41 4.78 0.51 12.43
N TYR A 42 4.08 -0.39 13.11
CA TYR A 42 3.66 -1.69 12.58
C TYR A 42 2.19 -1.66 12.12
N PRO A 43 1.81 -2.51 11.13
CA PRO A 43 0.40 -2.67 10.80
C PRO A 43 -0.38 -3.14 12.03
N GLN A 44 -1.54 -2.52 12.25
CA GLN A 44 -2.45 -2.89 13.32
C GLN A 44 -3.60 -3.72 12.76
N ARG A 45 -4.16 -4.60 13.57
CA ARG A 45 -5.27 -5.44 13.16
C ARG A 45 -6.49 -4.57 12.85
N LEU A 46 -7.05 -4.71 11.65
CA LEU A 46 -8.28 -4.02 11.23
C LEU A 46 -9.50 -4.90 11.55
N ASP A 47 -9.41 -6.19 11.26
CA ASP A 47 -10.40 -7.22 11.60
C ASP A 47 -9.73 -8.60 11.78
N ASP A 48 -10.51 -9.68 11.73
CA ASP A 48 -10.01 -11.05 11.90
C ASP A 48 -8.96 -11.46 10.83
N VAL A 49 -8.99 -10.83 9.66
CA VAL A 49 -8.20 -11.20 8.48
C VAL A 49 -7.31 -10.04 8.00
N ALA A 50 -7.71 -8.80 8.15
CA ALA A 50 -7.03 -7.64 7.58
C ALA A 50 -6.19 -6.85 8.60
N TRP A 51 -5.16 -6.19 8.09
CA TRP A 51 -4.32 -5.26 8.84
C TRP A 51 -4.29 -3.90 8.16
N ALA A 52 -4.10 -2.83 8.92
CA ALA A 52 -4.02 -1.47 8.44
C ALA A 52 -2.77 -0.77 8.98
N LEU A 53 -2.07 -0.04 8.13
CA LEU A 53 -0.89 0.76 8.46
C LEU A 53 -1.10 2.19 7.94
N PRO A 54 -0.98 3.23 8.77
CA PRO A 54 -0.99 4.60 8.27
C PRO A 54 0.16 4.80 7.27
N ALA A 55 -0.17 5.15 6.04
CA ALA A 55 0.81 5.41 4.99
C ALA A 55 1.07 6.91 4.86
N TYR A 56 0.02 7.73 4.88
CA TYR A 56 0.14 9.18 4.79
C TYR A 56 -0.96 9.84 5.62
N LEU A 57 -0.61 10.82 6.44
CA LEU A 57 -1.55 11.54 7.31
C LEU A 57 -1.39 13.05 7.11
N ALA A 58 -2.42 13.69 6.56
CA ALA A 58 -2.59 15.13 6.47
C ALA A 58 -3.96 15.54 7.01
N SER A 59 -4.20 16.83 7.14
CA SER A 59 -5.42 17.40 7.76
C SER A 59 -6.71 17.04 7.02
N ASP A 60 -6.65 16.89 5.70
CA ASP A 60 -7.76 16.70 4.77
C ASP A 60 -7.67 15.39 3.99
N PHE A 61 -6.53 14.71 4.07
CA PHE A 61 -6.28 13.45 3.40
C PHE A 61 -5.48 12.51 4.29
N SER A 62 -6.04 11.34 4.58
CA SER A 62 -5.36 10.27 5.31
C SER A 62 -5.47 8.98 4.50
N LEU A 63 -4.33 8.39 4.18
CA LEU A 63 -4.22 7.15 3.43
C LEU A 63 -3.62 6.06 4.30
N PHE A 64 -4.22 4.89 4.25
CA PHE A 64 -3.77 3.69 4.92
C PHE A 64 -3.45 2.62 3.89
N PHE A 65 -2.37 1.87 4.16
CA PHE A 65 -2.14 0.57 3.55
C PHE A 65 -3.00 -0.47 4.24
N VAL A 66 -3.72 -1.27 3.46
CA VAL A 66 -4.55 -2.36 3.92
C VAL A 66 -3.99 -3.67 3.39
N PHE A 67 -3.63 -4.56 4.31
CA PHE A 67 -3.06 -5.87 4.04
C PHE A 67 -4.18 -6.89 4.15
N ALA A 68 -4.60 -7.48 3.03
CA ALA A 68 -5.74 -8.40 3.00
C ALA A 68 -5.65 -9.37 1.81
N PRO A 69 -6.33 -10.54 1.87
CA PRO A 69 -6.43 -11.50 0.77
C PRO A 69 -7.51 -11.10 -0.27
N ASN A 70 -7.57 -9.83 -0.67
CA ASN A 70 -8.65 -9.27 -1.50
C ASN A 70 -8.39 -9.35 -3.02
N VAL A 71 -7.26 -9.92 -3.47
CA VAL A 71 -6.93 -10.06 -4.89
C VAL A 71 -6.94 -11.52 -5.31
N GLY A 72 -8.10 -12.02 -5.75
CA GLY A 72 -8.27 -13.43 -6.14
C GLY A 72 -7.93 -14.41 -5.02
N GLY A 73 -8.19 -14.04 -3.76
CA GLY A 73 -7.82 -14.82 -2.56
C GLY A 73 -6.34 -14.74 -2.17
N ARG A 74 -5.53 -13.96 -2.89
CA ARG A 74 -4.12 -13.73 -2.60
C ARG A 74 -3.95 -12.45 -1.80
N TRP A 75 -2.97 -12.47 -0.90
CA TRP A 75 -2.61 -11.33 -0.07
C TRP A 75 -1.96 -10.22 -0.89
N ALA A 76 -2.39 -8.99 -0.64
CA ALA A 76 -1.84 -7.79 -1.24
C ALA A 76 -1.89 -6.62 -0.25
N ILE A 77 -1.13 -5.56 -0.57
CA ILE A 77 -1.27 -4.25 0.06
C ILE A 77 -2.07 -3.37 -0.87
N SER A 78 -3.27 -2.99 -0.45
CA SER A 78 -4.13 -2.03 -1.14
C SER A 78 -4.18 -0.71 -0.36
N CYS A 79 -4.75 0.34 -0.96
CA CYS A 79 -4.82 1.65 -0.35
C CYS A 79 -6.26 1.98 0.03
N SER A 80 -6.49 2.55 1.21
CA SER A 80 -7.80 3.03 1.62
C SER A 80 -7.65 4.43 2.20
N GLN A 81 -8.54 5.33 1.81
CA GLN A 81 -8.66 6.62 2.50
C GLN A 81 -9.36 6.41 3.84
N ALA A 82 -9.03 7.24 4.82
CA ALA A 82 -9.61 7.20 6.15
C ALA A 82 -10.08 8.58 6.58
N THR A 83 -11.23 8.63 7.25
CA THR A 83 -11.66 9.81 8.01
C THR A 83 -11.07 9.73 9.40
N VAL A 84 -10.19 10.68 9.72
CA VAL A 84 -9.49 10.74 11.00
C VAL A 84 -10.02 11.94 11.80
N THR A 85 -10.35 11.71 13.06
CA THR A 85 -10.82 12.75 13.98
C THR A 85 -9.66 13.61 14.50
N ALA A 86 -9.98 14.72 15.16
CA ALA A 86 -8.96 15.61 15.76
C ALA A 86 -8.07 14.89 16.79
N ASP A 87 -8.57 13.86 17.47
CA ASP A 87 -7.85 12.98 18.40
C ASP A 87 -7.16 11.79 17.71
N ARG A 88 -7.02 11.85 16.38
CA ARG A 88 -6.31 10.86 15.55
C ARG A 88 -6.93 9.46 15.56
N GLN A 89 -8.23 9.36 15.80
CA GLN A 89 -8.96 8.10 15.68
C GLN A 89 -9.50 7.93 14.26
N VAL A 90 -9.33 6.75 13.69
CA VAL A 90 -9.96 6.38 12.41
C VAL A 90 -11.43 6.09 12.68
N THR A 91 -12.33 6.84 12.04
CA THR A 91 -13.79 6.67 12.21
C THR A 91 -14.46 5.98 11.04
N ALA A 92 -13.85 6.07 9.85
CA ALA A 92 -14.32 5.41 8.65
C ALA A 92 -13.14 5.16 7.72
N MET A 93 -13.23 4.10 6.92
CA MET A 93 -12.32 3.79 5.83
C MET A 93 -13.15 3.63 4.54
N SER A 94 -12.62 4.11 3.43
CA SER A 94 -13.21 3.93 2.11
C SER A 94 -13.10 2.48 1.63
N GLU A 95 -13.67 2.18 0.46
CA GLU A 95 -13.27 0.98 -0.27
C GLU A 95 -11.78 1.05 -0.63
N THR A 96 -11.16 -0.12 -0.73
CA THR A 96 -9.75 -0.24 -1.11
C THR A 96 -9.57 -0.02 -2.60
N VAL A 97 -8.56 0.75 -2.95
CA VAL A 97 -8.10 0.96 -4.33
C VAL A 97 -6.71 0.32 -4.54
N PRO A 98 -6.27 0.13 -5.79
CA PRO A 98 -4.94 -0.40 -6.04
C PRO A 98 -3.82 0.42 -5.43
N THR A 99 -2.69 -0.24 -5.14
CA THR A 99 -1.53 0.40 -4.50
C THR A 99 -1.07 1.61 -5.30
N GLY A 100 -0.92 1.47 -6.61
CA GLY A 100 -0.46 2.52 -7.50
C GLY A 100 -1.37 3.74 -7.54
N MET A 101 -2.69 3.54 -7.53
CA MET A 101 -3.66 4.63 -7.44
C MET A 101 -3.51 5.43 -6.14
N GLY A 102 -3.37 4.75 -4.99
CA GLY A 102 -3.15 5.44 -3.71
C GLY A 102 -1.81 6.18 -3.67
N LEU A 103 -0.74 5.60 -4.22
CA LEU A 103 0.57 6.25 -4.32
C LEU A 103 0.54 7.47 -5.25
N ASN A 104 -0.22 7.43 -6.35
CA ASN A 104 -0.43 8.58 -7.23
C ASN A 104 -1.17 9.70 -6.50
N ALA A 105 -2.21 9.39 -5.72
CA ALA A 105 -2.93 10.38 -4.93
C ALA A 105 -2.01 11.05 -3.89
N VAL A 106 -1.13 10.29 -3.22
CA VAL A 106 -0.12 10.88 -2.33
C VAL A 106 0.88 11.71 -3.13
N ASN A 107 1.29 11.29 -4.32
CA ASN A 107 2.26 12.04 -5.13
C ASN A 107 1.73 13.41 -5.56
N GLU A 108 0.43 13.55 -5.83
CA GLU A 108 -0.20 14.84 -6.12
C GLU A 108 -0.14 15.82 -4.94
N LEU A 109 -0.25 15.31 -3.71
CA LEU A 109 -0.22 16.11 -2.48
C LEU A 109 1.20 16.32 -1.94
N SER A 110 2.04 15.28 -2.02
CA SER A 110 3.39 15.20 -1.49
C SER A 110 4.25 14.23 -2.31
N PRO A 111 4.96 14.74 -3.33
CA PRO A 111 5.87 13.91 -4.13
C PRO A 111 6.93 13.18 -3.30
N SER A 112 7.47 13.84 -2.27
CA SER A 112 8.44 13.22 -1.35
C SER A 112 7.82 12.09 -0.53
N GLY A 113 6.60 12.28 -0.01
CA GLY A 113 5.89 11.24 0.74
C GLY A 113 5.61 10.01 -0.12
N ALA A 114 5.20 10.20 -1.39
CA ALA A 114 4.99 9.08 -2.30
C ALA A 114 6.29 8.31 -2.58
N VAL A 115 7.42 9.00 -2.73
CA VAL A 115 8.74 8.37 -2.91
C VAL A 115 9.12 7.54 -1.67
N GLU A 116 8.88 8.04 -0.46
CA GLU A 116 9.13 7.30 0.79
C GLU A 116 8.26 6.04 0.89
N LEU A 117 7.00 6.12 0.50
CA LEU A 117 6.10 4.98 0.46
C LEU A 117 6.52 3.92 -0.57
N VAL A 118 6.97 4.34 -1.75
CA VAL A 118 7.56 3.40 -2.72
C VAL A 118 8.83 2.77 -2.17
N ALA A 119 9.69 3.54 -1.50
CA ALA A 119 10.90 3.00 -0.87
C ALA A 119 10.58 1.97 0.23
N TYR A 120 9.53 2.18 1.00
CA TYR A 120 9.03 1.21 1.97
C TYR A 120 8.58 -0.10 1.29
N LEU A 121 7.73 -0.02 0.25
CA LEU A 121 7.29 -1.21 -0.49
C LEU A 121 8.46 -1.95 -1.15
N LYS A 122 9.44 -1.21 -1.69
CA LYS A 122 10.70 -1.80 -2.18
C LYS A 122 11.51 -2.50 -1.10
N THR A 123 11.49 -1.98 0.13
CA THR A 123 12.13 -2.65 1.26
C THR A 123 11.44 -3.99 1.55
N LEU A 124 10.11 -4.05 1.47
CA LEU A 124 9.39 -5.33 1.57
C LEU A 124 9.77 -6.28 0.43
N GLU A 125 9.88 -5.78 -0.79
CA GLU A 125 10.28 -6.56 -1.97
C GLU A 125 11.69 -7.15 -1.83
N VAL A 126 12.68 -6.34 -1.42
CA VAL A 126 14.06 -6.78 -1.16
C VAL A 126 14.11 -7.83 -0.03
N ASN A 127 13.24 -7.72 0.98
CA ASN A 127 13.11 -8.70 2.06
C ASN A 127 12.24 -9.92 1.68
N HIS A 128 11.87 -10.05 0.41
CA HIS A 128 11.06 -11.13 -0.14
C HIS A 128 9.67 -11.27 0.52
N LEU A 129 9.10 -10.17 0.98
CA LEU A 129 7.76 -10.11 1.59
C LEU A 129 6.66 -9.76 0.57
N GLY A 130 7.02 -9.23 -0.58
CA GLY A 130 6.09 -8.93 -1.66
C GLY A 130 6.78 -8.52 -2.96
N TYR A 131 6.00 -8.06 -3.93
CA TYR A 131 6.47 -7.61 -5.23
C TYR A 131 5.39 -6.73 -5.92
N PHE A 132 5.80 -5.86 -6.83
CA PHE A 132 4.87 -5.09 -7.67
C PHE A 132 4.35 -5.94 -8.85
N ASP A 133 3.04 -5.95 -9.07
CA ASP A 133 2.36 -6.60 -10.21
C ASP A 133 1.47 -5.59 -10.93
N GLU A 134 1.90 -5.18 -12.13
CA GLU A 134 1.19 -4.22 -12.99
C GLU A 134 0.09 -4.86 -13.84
N HIS A 135 0.09 -6.20 -13.94
CA HIS A 135 -0.81 -6.95 -14.83
C HIS A 135 -1.87 -7.74 -14.06
N ILE A 136 -1.95 -7.57 -12.73
CA ILE A 136 -2.87 -8.34 -11.92
C ILE A 136 -4.33 -8.10 -12.31
N ALA A 137 -4.67 -6.86 -12.69
CA ALA A 137 -6.00 -6.49 -13.15
C ALA A 137 -6.37 -7.22 -14.46
N GLU A 138 -5.40 -7.55 -15.31
CA GLU A 138 -5.63 -8.31 -16.55
C GLU A 138 -5.89 -9.79 -16.26
N ARG A 139 -5.32 -10.34 -15.19
CA ARG A 139 -5.46 -11.76 -14.80
C ARG A 139 -6.81 -12.10 -14.17
N PHE A 140 -7.53 -11.10 -13.67
CA PHE A 140 -8.83 -11.26 -13.03
C PHE A 140 -9.95 -10.49 -13.75
N ARG A 141 -9.72 -10.05 -15.00
CA ARG A 141 -10.82 -9.64 -15.87
C ARG A 141 -11.72 -10.87 -16.15
N PRO A 142 -13.05 -10.74 -16.01
CA PRO A 142 -13.99 -11.80 -16.37
C PRO A 142 -13.98 -12.12 -17.87
#